data_AF-A0A1F7GY24-F1
#
_entry.id   AF-A0A1F7GY24-F1
#
_cell.length_a   1.000
_cell.length_b   1.000
_cell.length_c   1.000
_cell.angle_alpha   90.00
_cell.angle_beta   90.00
_cell.angle_gamma   90.00
#
_symmetry.space_group_name_H-M   'P 1'
#
loop_
_entity.id
_entity.type
_entity.pdbx_description
1 polymer ?
#
loop_
_entity_poly.entity_id
_entity_poly.type
_entity_poly.pdbx_seq_one_letter_code
_entity_poly.pdbx_strand_id
1 'polypeptide(L)'
;MLDWKTHRKQLLKDPEVRKALKETGLEYQIARNIIKARIEKGLTQQQLAKKLNTKQSVISRVENAKTIPSLSFLKRLAEAFNTSLKIQFK
;
A
#
# COMPACT_ATOMS: atom_id res chain seq x y z
N MET A 1 -24.01 -3.78 18.08
CA MET A 1 -22.82 -3.25 17.37
C MET A 1 -23.22 -2.91 15.94
N LEU A 2 -22.91 -1.71 15.46
CA LEU A 2 -23.01 -1.43 14.02
C LEU A 2 -21.98 -2.27 13.27
N ASP A 3 -22.40 -2.97 12.23
CA ASP A 3 -21.46 -3.69 11.36
C ASP A 3 -20.56 -2.70 10.60
N TRP A 4 -19.37 -3.15 10.19
CA TRP A 4 -18.38 -2.29 9.50
C TRP A 4 -18.93 -1.64 8.23
N LYS A 5 -19.76 -2.35 7.45
CA LYS A 5 -20.34 -1.80 6.21
C LYS A 5 -21.28 -0.64 6.52
N THR A 6 -22.09 -0.78 7.57
CA THR A 6 -23.04 0.25 8.01
C THR A 6 -22.31 1.44 8.63
N HIS A 7 -21.32 1.20 9.49
CA HIS A 7 -20.50 2.27 10.07
C HIS A 7 -19.70 3.04 9.01
N ARG A 8 -19.11 2.33 8.03
CA ARG A 8 -18.41 2.96 6.89
C ARG A 8 -19.33 3.85 6.07
N LYS A 9 -20.57 3.43 5.81
CA LYS A 9 -21.55 4.26 5.10
C LYS A 9 -21.85 5.56 5.83
N GLN A 10 -21.88 5.54 7.17
CA GLN A 10 -22.08 6.74 7.98
C GLN A 10 -20.86 7.67 7.91
N LEU A 11 -19.65 7.14 8.05
CA LEU A 11 -18.41 7.91 7.93
C LEU A 11 -18.28 8.59 6.56
N LEU A 12 -18.67 7.93 5.48
CA LEU A 12 -18.62 8.50 4.13
C LEU A 12 -19.60 9.67 3.89
N LYS A 13 -20.57 9.91 4.78
CA LYS A 13 -21.44 11.09 4.69
C LYS A 13 -20.69 12.37 5.08
N ASP A 14 -19.71 12.25 5.96
CA ASP A 14 -18.87 13.36 6.40
C ASP A 14 -18.00 13.88 5.22
N PRO A 15 -18.12 15.16 4.84
CA PRO A 15 -17.28 15.78 3.81
C PRO A 15 -15.78 15.73 4.12
N GLU A 16 -15.37 15.85 5.38
CA GLU A 16 -13.96 15.83 5.78
C GLU A 16 -13.36 14.42 5.58
N VAL A 17 -14.14 13.39 5.94
CA VAL A 17 -13.75 11.99 5.67
C VAL A 17 -13.64 11.74 4.17
N ARG A 18 -14.58 12.23 3.37
CA ARG A 18 -14.53 12.09 1.90
C ARG A 18 -13.32 12.79 1.30
N LYS A 19 -13.00 13.99 1.78
CA LYS A 19 -11.84 14.77 1.34
C LYS A 19 -10.54 14.05 1.67
N ALA A 20 -10.36 13.61 2.92
CA ALA A 20 -9.19 12.87 3.36
C ALA A 20 -8.99 11.55 2.58
N LEU A 21 -10.08 10.83 2.28
CA LEU A 21 -10.03 9.62 1.45
C LEU A 21 -9.64 9.91 -0.01
N LYS A 22 -10.06 11.06 -0.54
CA LYS A 22 -9.71 11.48 -1.90
C LYS A 22 -8.24 11.89 -1.99
N GLU A 23 -7.75 12.59 -0.97
CA GLU A 23 -6.36 13.06 -0.89
C GLU A 23 -5.35 11.91 -0.69
N THR A 24 -5.68 10.89 0.09
CA THR A 24 -4.78 9.77 0.41
C THR A 24 -5.05 8.50 -0.40
N GLY A 25 -6.02 8.55 -1.32
CA GLY A 25 -6.54 7.38 -2.01
C GLY A 25 -5.50 6.67 -2.88
N LEU A 26 -4.53 7.40 -3.43
CA LEU A 26 -3.49 6.83 -4.28
C LEU A 26 -2.44 6.06 -3.45
N GLU A 27 -2.05 6.63 -2.31
CA GLU A 27 -1.10 6.07 -1.36
C GLU A 27 -1.60 4.73 -0.83
N TYR A 28 -2.88 4.68 -0.44
CA TYR A 28 -3.52 3.45 -0.02
C TYR A 28 -3.60 2.41 -1.14
N GLN A 29 -3.84 2.82 -2.38
CA GLN A 29 -3.86 1.90 -3.52
C GLN A 29 -2.47 1.29 -3.77
N ILE A 30 -1.41 2.10 -3.76
CA ILE A 30 -0.03 1.63 -3.89
C ILE A 30 0.30 0.65 -2.76
N ALA A 31 0.02 1.03 -1.51
CA ALA A 31 0.27 0.20 -0.34
C ALA A 31 -0.45 -1.15 -0.42
N ARG A 32 -1.74 -1.17 -0.80
CA ARG A 32 -2.51 -2.41 -0.97
C ARG A 32 -1.94 -3.31 -2.07
N ASN A 33 -1.50 -2.73 -3.19
CA ASN A 33 -0.90 -3.51 -4.27
C ASN A 33 0.43 -4.15 -3.83
N ILE A 34 1.25 -3.43 -3.08
CA ILE A 34 2.51 -3.95 -2.51
C ILE A 34 2.23 -5.09 -1.52
N ILE A 35 1.29 -4.89 -0.59
CA ILE A 35 0.88 -5.93 0.38
C ILE A 35 0.41 -7.19 -0.36
N LYS A 36 -0.46 -7.02 -1.36
CA LYS A 36 -1.00 -8.13 -2.14
C LYS A 36 0.12 -8.91 -2.82
N ALA A 37 1.00 -8.23 -3.56
CA ALA A 37 2.13 -8.86 -4.22
C ALA A 37 3.06 -9.58 -3.25
N ARG A 38 3.33 -8.97 -2.07
CA ARG A 38 4.15 -9.60 -1.03
C ARG A 38 3.52 -10.90 -0.51
N ILE A 39 2.22 -10.90 -0.24
CA ILE A 39 1.49 -12.06 0.27
C ILE A 39 1.43 -13.17 -0.79
N GLU A 40 1.16 -12.83 -2.05
CA GLU A 40 1.15 -13.79 -3.17
C GLU A 40 2.50 -14.48 -3.36
N LYS A 41 3.60 -13.80 -3.00
CA LYS A 41 4.96 -14.37 -3.02
C LYS A 41 5.33 -15.10 -1.72
N GLY A 42 4.43 -15.20 -0.75
CA GLY A 42 4.66 -15.89 0.53
C GLY A 42 5.69 -15.21 1.43
N LEU A 43 5.92 -13.90 1.28
CA LEU A 43 6.97 -13.18 1.99
C LEU A 43 6.44 -12.46 3.24
N THR A 44 7.17 -12.53 4.34
CA THR A 44 7.00 -11.61 5.47
C THR A 44 7.59 -10.24 5.13
N GLN A 45 7.20 -9.19 5.86
CA GLN A 45 7.80 -7.85 5.69
C GLN A 45 9.32 -7.87 5.93
N GLN A 46 9.79 -8.71 6.86
CA GLN A 46 11.21 -8.86 7.15
C GLN A 46 11.96 -9.57 6.02
N GLN A 47 11.37 -10.59 5.40
CA GLN A 47 11.96 -11.27 4.24
C GLN A 47 12.02 -10.35 3.02
N LEU A 48 10.98 -9.56 2.77
CA LEU A 48 10.99 -8.55 1.71
C LEU A 48 12.05 -7.47 1.97
N ALA A 49 12.16 -7.00 3.21
CA ALA A 49 13.20 -6.06 3.61
C ALA A 49 14.61 -6.59 3.34
N LYS A 50 14.87 -7.87 3.66
CA LYS A 50 16.15 -8.54 3.36
C LYS A 50 16.42 -8.59 1.85
N LYS A 51 15.44 -9.02 1.04
CA LYS A 51 15.56 -9.05 -0.43
C LYS A 51 15.87 -7.68 -1.03
N LEU A 52 15.28 -6.63 -0.46
CA LEU A 52 15.48 -5.26 -0.91
C LEU A 52 16.70 -4.59 -0.29
N ASN A 53 17.47 -5.25 0.60
CA ASN A 53 18.52 -4.60 1.37
C ASN A 53 18.05 -3.30 2.05
N THR A 54 16.98 -3.41 2.84
CA THR A 54 16.40 -2.31 3.61
C THR A 54 15.92 -2.78 4.98
N LYS A 55 15.38 -1.88 5.81
CA LYS A 55 14.86 -2.20 7.14
C LYS A 55 13.39 -2.62 7.05
N GLN A 56 12.95 -3.56 7.90
CA GLN A 56 11.53 -3.96 7.99
C GLN A 56 10.61 -2.76 8.30
N SER A 57 11.09 -1.79 9.08
CA SER A 57 10.34 -0.55 9.36
C SER A 57 10.09 0.32 8.13
N VAL A 58 10.93 0.23 7.08
CA VAL A 58 10.70 0.90 5.80
C VAL A 58 9.53 0.22 5.08
N ILE A 59 9.54 -1.12 5.01
CA ILE A 59 8.44 -1.89 4.40
C ILE A 59 7.13 -1.62 5.13
N SER A 60 7.15 -1.63 6.46
CA SER A 60 5.98 -1.32 7.28
C SER A 60 5.43 0.08 6.99
N ARG A 61 6.27 1.11 6.88
CA ARG A 61 5.79 2.47 6.57
C ARG A 61 5.14 2.56 5.19
N VAL A 62 5.71 1.88 4.19
CA VAL A 62 5.16 1.83 2.83
C VAL A 62 3.82 1.10 2.82
N GLU A 63 3.73 -0.06 3.46
CA GLU A 63 2.49 -0.86 3.53
C GLU A 63 1.38 -0.20 4.35
N ASN A 64 1.74 0.68 5.31
CA ASN A 64 0.77 1.47 6.07
C ASN A 64 0.42 2.82 5.41
N ALA A 65 0.84 3.06 4.16
CA ALA A 65 0.66 4.33 3.44
C ALA A 65 1.20 5.56 4.21
N LYS A 66 2.16 5.37 5.14
CA LYS A 66 2.78 6.46 5.91
C LYS A 66 3.86 7.20 5.12
N THR A 67 4.26 6.67 3.97
CA THR A 67 5.26 7.28 3.10
C THR A 67 4.98 6.85 1.67
N ILE A 68 5.03 7.81 0.74
CA ILE A 68 4.96 7.54 -0.69
C ILE A 68 6.30 6.93 -1.13
N PRO A 69 6.32 5.67 -1.63
CA PRO A 69 7.54 5.10 -2.16
C PRO A 69 7.96 5.82 -3.44
N SER A 70 9.26 6.05 -3.62
CA SER A 70 9.79 6.58 -4.88
C SER A 70 9.61 5.58 -6.02
N LEU A 71 9.64 6.07 -7.27
CA LEU A 71 9.67 5.20 -8.46
C LEU A 71 10.87 4.24 -8.43
N SER A 72 12.02 4.67 -7.92
CA SER A 72 13.21 3.80 -7.76
C SER A 72 12.96 2.65 -6.77
N PHE A 73 12.23 2.91 -5.68
CA PHE A 73 11.84 1.87 -4.74
C PHE A 73 10.83 0.90 -5.35
N LEU A 74 9.85 1.41 -6.10
CA LEU A 74 8.87 0.61 -6.82
C LEU A 74 9.52 -0.31 -7.88
N LYS A 75 10.56 0.16 -8.57
CA LYS A 75 11.35 -0.68 -9.49
C LYS A 75 12.06 -1.83 -8.76
N ARG A 76 12.75 -1.54 -7.66
CA ARG A 76 13.41 -2.56 -6.83
C ARG A 76 12.42 -3.58 -6.27
N LEU A 77 11.21 -3.14 -5.89
CA LEU A 77 10.12 -4.02 -5.49
C LEU A 77 9.72 -4.98 -6.62
N ALA A 78 9.54 -4.44 -7.83
CA ALA A 78 9.19 -5.26 -8.98
C ALA A 78 10.27 -6.32 -9.27
N GLU A 79 11.54 -5.94 -9.21
CA GLU A 79 12.69 -6.87 -9.31
C GLU A 79 12.68 -7.92 -8.19
N ALA A 80 12.49 -7.52 -6.94
CA ALA A 80 12.45 -8.44 -5.79
C ALA A 80 11.29 -9.45 -5.86
N PHE A 81 10.19 -9.08 -6.53
CA PHE A 81 9.04 -9.93 -6.79
C PHE A 81 9.13 -10.71 -8.10
N ASN A 82 10.17 -10.48 -8.91
CA ASN A 82 10.30 -11.00 -10.28
C ASN A 82 9.05 -10.68 -11.13
N THR A 83 8.69 -9.39 -11.18
CA THR A 83 7.54 -8.85 -11.91
C THR A 83 7.90 -7.51 -12.57
N SER A 84 6.94 -6.89 -13.27
CA SER A 84 7.11 -5.57 -13.90
C SER A 84 6.20 -4.52 -13.24
N LEU A 85 6.67 -3.27 -13.22
CA LEU A 85 5.87 -2.12 -12.79
C LEU A 85 5.03 -1.62 -13.97
N LYS A 86 3.70 -1.69 -13.85
CA LYS A 86 2.76 -1.12 -14.82
C LYS A 86 2.06 0.10 -14.21
N ILE A 87 2.14 1.24 -14.90
CA ILE A 87 1.38 2.46 -14.56
C ILE A 87 0.34 2.66 -15.66
N GLN A 88 -0.91 2.89 -15.28
CA GLN A 88 -2.02 3.11 -16.20
C GLN A 88 -2.85 4.29 -15.70
N PHE A 89 -3.09 5.25 -16.58
CA PHE A 89 -4.07 6.31 -16.37
C PHE A 89 -5.46 5.80 -16.76
N LYS A 90 -6.47 6.22 -16.01
CA LYS A 90 -7.88 5.91 -16.28
C LYS A 90 -8.64 7.19 -16.55
#